data_AF-A0AAV4VDS3-F1
#
_entry.id   AF-A0AAV4VDS3-F1
#
_cell.length_a   1.000
_cell.length_b   1.000
_cell.length_c   1.000
_cell.angle_alpha   90.00
_cell.angle_beta   90.00
_cell.angle_gamma   90.00
#
_symmetry.space_group_name_H-M   'P 1'
#
loop_
_entity.id
_entity.type
_entity.pdbx_description
1 polymer ?
#
loop_
_entity_poly.entity_id
_entity_poly.type
_entity_poly.pdbx_seq_one_letter_code
_entity_poly.pdbx_strand_id
1 'polypeptide(L)'
;MIGKKTLRGAPLLKNLQMDNNELTCVDDTSIRMLKDMEILTLNKNNITTLGKDLFEGMKKLRVLRISDNPFTCDCHLSWLAGWLRRNPRLGLFSKCNLPLYLKNKAIAELHEFDFRCTGAEEERPAGCSREPMCPHPCSCYDGVVDCRDKGLSRIPDHIPDTATELRLEQNQIREIPPKAFASFKRLKRIDLSNNEISKIAGDAFSGLKTLTSLVLYGNKITDLSNGIFKGLSSLQLL
;
A
#
# COMPACT_ATOMS: atom_id res chain seq x y z
N MET A 1 -0.66 -1.49 -5.98
CA MET A 1 -1.05 -0.21 -5.33
C MET A 1 -0.05 0.87 -5.69
N ILE A 2 -0.47 2.12 -5.88
CA ILE A 2 0.45 3.27 -5.91
C ILE A 2 0.50 3.80 -4.48
N GLY A 3 1.52 3.45 -3.71
CA GLY A 3 1.66 3.84 -2.31
C GLY A 3 2.52 5.10 -2.14
N LYS A 4 2.48 5.70 -0.94
CA LYS A 4 3.14 6.97 -0.54
C LYS A 4 4.54 7.26 -1.12
N LYS A 5 5.34 6.21 -1.33
CA LYS A 5 6.74 6.33 -1.77
C LYS A 5 6.96 5.81 -3.20
N THR A 6 5.95 5.26 -3.85
CA THR A 6 6.07 4.61 -5.18
C THR A 6 6.60 5.56 -6.23
N LEU A 7 6.18 6.83 -6.22
CA LEU A 7 6.59 7.85 -7.20
C LEU A 7 7.69 8.79 -6.66
N ARG A 8 8.26 8.47 -5.49
CA ARG A 8 9.32 9.28 -4.89
C ARG A 8 10.59 9.18 -5.75
N GLY A 9 11.10 10.32 -6.19
CA GLY A 9 12.26 10.41 -7.08
C GLY A 9 11.92 10.68 -8.55
N ALA A 10 10.63 10.73 -8.90
CA ALA A 10 10.16 11.13 -10.23
C ALA A 10 9.35 12.44 -10.22
N PRO A 11 9.89 13.58 -9.72
CA PRO A 11 9.12 14.82 -9.56
C PRO A 11 8.70 15.47 -10.89
N LEU A 12 9.39 15.14 -11.98
CA LEU A 12 9.13 15.68 -13.32
C LEU A 12 8.19 14.79 -14.14
N LEU A 13 7.52 13.82 -13.51
CA LEU A 13 6.64 12.88 -14.22
C LEU A 13 5.44 13.62 -14.81
N LYS A 14 5.28 13.52 -16.13
CA LYS A 14 4.16 14.14 -16.88
C LYS A 14 3.16 13.13 -17.41
N ASN A 15 3.58 11.87 -17.57
CA ASN A 15 2.78 10.82 -18.17
C ASN A 15 2.89 9.57 -17.30
N LEU A 16 1.77 9.18 -16.70
CA LEU A 16 1.64 7.98 -15.87
C LEU A 16 0.49 7.13 -16.42
N GLN A 17 0.84 5.99 -17.01
CA GLN A 17 -0.12 5.06 -17.60
C GLN A 17 -0.08 3.73 -16.88
N MET A 18 -1.21 3.35 -16.28
CA MET A 18 -1.36 2.19 -15.41
C MET A 18 -2.68 1.44 -15.73
N ASP A 19 -3.22 1.60 -16.93
CA ASP A 19 -4.45 0.91 -17.36
C ASP A 19 -4.27 -0.62 -17.37
N ASN A 20 -5.36 -1.38 -17.20
CA ASN A 20 -5.39 -2.85 -17.24
C ASN A 20 -4.45 -3.51 -16.22
N ASN A 21 -4.55 -3.07 -14.97
CA ASN A 21 -3.81 -3.65 -13.86
C ASN A 21 -4.77 -4.04 -12.72
N GLU A 22 -4.22 -4.54 -11.62
CA GLU A 22 -4.98 -4.91 -10.43
C GLU A 22 -4.82 -3.87 -9.31
N LEU A 23 -4.66 -2.59 -9.65
CA LEU A 23 -4.52 -1.55 -8.65
C LEU A 23 -5.82 -1.40 -7.87
N THR A 24 -5.74 -1.57 -6.57
CA THR A 24 -6.87 -1.37 -5.65
C THR A 24 -6.92 0.04 -5.07
N CYS A 25 -5.81 0.78 -5.19
CA CYS A 25 -5.64 2.05 -4.49
C CYS A 25 -4.54 2.94 -5.09
N VAL A 26 -4.78 4.25 -5.05
CA VAL A 26 -3.83 5.32 -5.42
C VAL A 26 -3.67 6.32 -4.27
N ASP A 27 -2.47 6.39 -3.69
CA ASP A 27 -2.18 7.23 -2.53
C ASP A 27 -2.09 8.71 -2.94
N ASP A 28 -2.89 9.55 -2.30
CA ASP A 28 -3.02 10.94 -2.68
C ASP A 28 -1.72 11.73 -2.51
N THR A 29 -0.94 11.41 -1.47
CA THR A 29 0.33 12.11 -1.22
C THR A 29 1.37 11.82 -2.30
N SER A 30 1.30 10.64 -2.93
CA SER A 30 2.21 10.25 -4.01
C SER A 30 1.96 11.01 -5.30
N ILE A 31 0.70 11.33 -5.56
CA ILE A 31 0.22 11.86 -6.84
C ILE A 31 0.02 13.38 -6.78
N ARG A 32 -0.46 13.94 -5.65
CA ARG A 32 -0.69 15.38 -5.47
C ARG A 32 0.57 16.24 -5.65
N MET A 33 1.75 15.66 -5.44
CA MET A 33 3.02 16.36 -5.66
C MET A 33 3.38 16.55 -7.15
N LEU A 34 2.76 15.79 -8.06
CA LEU A 34 3.09 15.77 -9.49
C LEU A 34 2.35 16.88 -10.24
N LYS A 35 2.71 18.13 -9.97
CA LYS A 35 2.03 19.33 -10.50
C LYS A 35 2.13 19.47 -12.03
N ASP A 36 3.12 18.82 -12.63
CA ASP A 36 3.37 18.83 -14.08
C ASP A 36 2.67 17.69 -14.83
N MET A 37 1.81 16.93 -14.17
CA MET A 37 1.09 15.81 -14.79
C MET A 37 0.22 16.28 -15.97
N GLU A 38 0.37 15.62 -17.11
CA GLU A 38 -0.37 15.88 -18.35
C GLU A 38 -1.30 14.71 -18.69
N ILE A 39 -0.85 13.49 -18.47
CA ILE A 39 -1.56 12.26 -18.81
C ILE A 39 -1.55 11.33 -17.59
N LEU A 40 -2.73 10.99 -17.08
CA LEU A 40 -2.93 10.02 -16.02
C LEU A 40 -3.99 9.00 -16.46
N THR A 41 -3.59 7.74 -16.60
CA THR A 41 -4.52 6.68 -17.03
C THR A 41 -4.50 5.49 -16.07
N LEU A 42 -5.68 5.13 -15.58
CA LEU A 42 -5.96 4.16 -14.53
C LEU A 42 -7.16 3.27 -14.90
N ASN A 43 -7.56 3.20 -16.17
CA ASN A 43 -8.73 2.42 -16.58
C ASN A 43 -8.55 0.93 -16.27
N LYS A 44 -9.67 0.23 -16.06
CA LYS A 44 -9.67 -1.23 -15.88
C LYS A 44 -8.71 -1.65 -14.76
N ASN A 45 -8.95 -1.08 -13.59
CA ASN A 45 -8.30 -1.43 -12.33
C ASN A 45 -9.38 -1.77 -11.30
N ASN A 46 -8.99 -2.03 -10.06
CA ASN A 46 -9.88 -2.41 -8.96
C ASN A 46 -10.03 -1.29 -7.92
N ILE A 47 -9.96 -0.02 -8.34
CA ILE A 47 -10.02 1.14 -7.46
C ILE A 47 -11.48 1.41 -7.07
N THR A 48 -11.76 1.47 -5.78
CA THR A 48 -13.11 1.74 -5.26
C THR A 48 -13.33 3.20 -4.87
N THR A 49 -12.28 3.94 -4.53
CA THR A 49 -12.36 5.36 -4.18
C THR A 49 -11.08 6.09 -4.57
N LEU A 50 -11.16 7.41 -4.70
CA LEU A 50 -10.02 8.30 -4.91
C LEU A 50 -10.07 9.37 -3.83
N GLY A 51 -8.91 9.66 -3.24
CA GLY A 51 -8.89 10.58 -2.13
C GLY A 51 -9.17 12.01 -2.51
N LYS A 52 -9.67 12.73 -1.52
CA LYS A 52 -10.20 14.06 -1.69
C LYS A 52 -9.16 14.98 -2.33
N ASP A 53 -9.58 15.71 -3.35
CA ASP A 53 -8.76 16.70 -4.03
C ASP A 53 -7.47 16.10 -4.65
N LEU A 54 -7.47 14.79 -5.00
CA LEU A 54 -6.33 14.11 -5.63
C LEU A 54 -5.79 14.84 -6.86
N PHE A 55 -6.69 15.40 -7.68
CA PHE A 55 -6.36 16.11 -8.92
C PHE A 55 -6.19 17.62 -8.72
N GLU A 56 -6.29 18.11 -7.48
CA GLU A 56 -6.13 19.52 -7.18
C GLU A 56 -4.69 19.96 -7.46
N GLY A 57 -4.54 21.06 -8.20
CA GLY A 57 -3.24 21.61 -8.59
C GLY A 57 -2.63 21.02 -9.87
N MET A 58 -3.20 19.97 -10.46
CA MET A 58 -2.77 19.42 -11.76
C MET A 58 -3.28 20.24 -12.94
N LYS A 59 -2.87 21.51 -13.04
CA LYS A 59 -3.36 22.46 -14.05
C LYS A 59 -3.02 22.08 -15.49
N LYS A 60 -2.06 21.17 -15.70
CA LYS A 60 -1.61 20.71 -17.02
C LYS A 60 -2.29 19.41 -17.48
N LEU A 61 -3.15 18.83 -16.64
CA LEU A 61 -3.80 17.56 -16.92
C LEU A 61 -4.75 17.71 -18.12
N ARG A 62 -4.43 17.00 -19.19
CA ARG A 62 -5.19 17.01 -20.45
C ARG A 62 -5.83 15.67 -20.77
N VAL A 63 -5.31 14.58 -20.21
CA VAL A 63 -5.88 13.24 -20.33
C VAL A 63 -5.99 12.63 -18.94
N LEU A 64 -7.23 12.34 -18.53
CA LEU A 64 -7.54 11.55 -17.35
C LEU A 64 -8.44 10.40 -17.77
N ARG A 65 -8.02 9.18 -17.46
CA ARG A 65 -8.79 7.95 -17.71
C ARG A 65 -8.90 7.19 -16.40
N ILE A 66 -10.12 7.06 -15.88
CA ILE A 66 -10.40 6.33 -14.63
C ILE A 66 -11.62 5.39 -14.77
N SER A 67 -12.13 5.18 -16.00
CA SER A 67 -13.28 4.31 -16.27
C SER A 67 -12.98 2.84 -15.96
N ASP A 68 -14.03 2.02 -15.89
CA ASP A 68 -13.90 0.58 -15.61
C ASP A 68 -13.17 0.30 -14.29
N ASN A 69 -13.42 1.14 -13.28
CA ASN A 69 -13.05 0.92 -11.89
C ASN A 69 -14.32 0.74 -11.05
N PRO A 70 -14.34 -0.12 -10.03
CA PRO A 70 -15.50 -0.39 -9.20
C PRO A 70 -15.78 0.72 -8.16
N PHE A 71 -15.98 1.96 -8.62
CA PHE A 71 -16.17 3.11 -7.72
C PHE A 71 -17.37 2.97 -6.79
N THR A 72 -17.13 3.20 -5.51
CA THR A 72 -18.15 3.38 -4.48
C THR A 72 -18.48 4.87 -4.39
N CYS A 73 -19.65 5.25 -4.88
CA CYS A 73 -20.17 6.61 -4.87
C CYS A 73 -20.85 6.93 -3.54
N ASP A 74 -20.04 6.95 -2.48
CA ASP A 74 -20.40 7.39 -1.13
C ASP A 74 -19.95 8.84 -0.87
N CYS A 75 -20.15 9.33 0.36
CA CYS A 75 -19.78 10.70 0.72
C CYS A 75 -18.29 11.04 0.45
N HIS A 76 -17.38 10.06 0.47
CA HIS A 76 -15.95 10.26 0.24
C HIS A 76 -15.62 10.58 -1.22
N LEU A 77 -16.41 10.06 -2.17
CA LEU A 77 -16.20 10.27 -3.61
C LEU A 77 -16.97 11.49 -4.15
N SER A 78 -17.78 12.15 -3.32
CA SER A 78 -18.64 13.28 -3.70
C SER A 78 -17.90 14.40 -4.45
N TRP A 79 -16.67 14.70 -4.04
CA TRP A 79 -15.82 15.73 -4.66
C TRP A 79 -15.55 15.46 -6.15
N LEU A 80 -15.46 14.18 -6.55
CA LEU A 80 -15.12 13.78 -7.90
C LEU A 80 -16.21 14.17 -8.89
N ALA A 81 -17.49 14.08 -8.49
CA ALA A 81 -18.61 14.54 -9.32
C ALA A 81 -18.50 16.03 -9.63
N GLY A 82 -18.26 16.86 -8.60
CA GLY A 82 -18.04 18.30 -8.77
C GLY A 82 -16.82 18.62 -9.65
N TRP A 83 -15.73 17.86 -9.48
CA TRP A 83 -14.52 18.05 -10.26
C TRP A 83 -14.69 17.66 -11.74
N LEU A 84 -15.34 16.52 -12.03
CA LEU A 84 -15.61 16.05 -13.39
C LEU A 84 -16.57 17.00 -14.13
N ARG A 85 -17.58 17.57 -13.46
CA ARG A 85 -18.44 18.60 -14.06
C ARG A 85 -17.67 19.85 -14.50
N ARG A 86 -16.70 20.28 -13.70
CA ARG A 86 -15.82 21.42 -14.06
C ARG A 86 -14.81 21.06 -15.16
N ASN A 87 -14.57 19.77 -15.40
CA ASN A 87 -13.60 19.27 -16.37
C ASN A 87 -14.23 18.22 -17.31
N PRO A 88 -15.22 18.58 -18.14
CA PRO A 88 -16.08 17.62 -18.85
C PRO A 88 -15.38 16.77 -19.90
N ARG A 89 -14.12 17.08 -20.25
CA ARG A 89 -13.29 16.29 -21.18
C ARG A 89 -12.45 15.22 -20.48
N LEU A 90 -12.38 15.26 -19.15
CA LEU A 90 -11.55 14.39 -18.32
C LEU A 90 -12.43 13.34 -17.62
N GLY A 91 -11.91 12.12 -17.45
CA GLY A 91 -12.62 11.07 -16.71
C GLY A 91 -13.95 10.62 -17.35
N LEU A 92 -14.05 10.70 -18.69
CA LEU A 92 -15.23 10.24 -19.42
C LEU A 92 -15.56 8.77 -19.09
N PHE A 93 -16.85 8.44 -19.10
CA PHE A 93 -17.38 7.10 -18.84
C PHE A 93 -17.11 6.55 -17.44
N SER A 94 -16.66 7.38 -16.49
CA SER A 94 -16.54 7.00 -15.09
C SER A 94 -17.92 6.83 -14.48
N LYS A 95 -18.22 5.63 -14.00
CA LYS A 95 -19.54 5.25 -13.48
C LYS A 95 -19.41 4.70 -12.06
N CYS A 96 -20.48 4.83 -11.29
CA CYS A 96 -20.59 4.18 -10.00
C CYS A 96 -20.79 2.67 -10.16
N ASN A 97 -20.14 1.88 -9.31
CA ASN A 97 -20.40 0.46 -9.14
C ASN A 97 -21.26 0.20 -7.89
N LEU A 98 -20.96 0.93 -6.81
CA LEU A 98 -21.72 0.96 -5.57
C LEU A 98 -22.07 2.41 -5.21
N PRO A 99 -23.06 2.64 -4.34
CA PRO A 99 -24.08 1.68 -3.90
C PRO A 99 -25.03 1.27 -5.04
N LEU A 100 -25.81 0.20 -4.85
CA LEU A 100 -26.64 -0.40 -5.92
C LEU A 100 -27.61 0.60 -6.59
N TYR A 101 -28.14 1.57 -5.83
CA TYR A 101 -29.06 2.58 -6.35
C TYR A 101 -28.38 3.65 -7.25
N LEU A 102 -27.05 3.75 -7.20
CA LEU A 102 -26.24 4.60 -8.09
C LEU A 102 -25.52 3.78 -9.16
N LYS A 103 -25.59 2.44 -9.12
CA LYS A 103 -24.86 1.57 -10.05
C LYS A 103 -25.11 1.96 -11.51
N ASN A 104 -24.04 2.00 -12.29
CA ASN A 104 -23.98 2.41 -13.70
C ASN A 104 -24.29 3.88 -14.00
N LYS A 105 -24.65 4.71 -13.02
CA LYS A 105 -24.81 6.16 -13.23
C LYS A 105 -23.45 6.81 -13.43
N ALA A 106 -23.37 7.77 -14.36
CA ALA A 106 -22.15 8.52 -14.60
C ALA A 106 -21.86 9.45 -13.42
N ILE A 107 -20.64 9.41 -12.88
CA ILE A 107 -20.26 10.17 -11.68
C ILE A 107 -20.45 11.67 -11.90
N ALA A 108 -20.16 12.18 -13.11
CA ALA A 108 -20.31 13.59 -13.45
C ALA A 108 -21.78 14.08 -13.50
N GLU A 109 -22.75 13.17 -13.61
CA GLU A 109 -24.18 13.50 -13.66
C GLU A 109 -24.83 13.55 -12.26
N LEU A 110 -24.13 13.05 -11.23
CA LEU A 110 -24.64 12.98 -9.86
C LEU A 110 -24.39 14.28 -9.08
N HIS A 111 -25.31 14.66 -8.20
CA HIS A 111 -25.14 15.78 -7.30
C HIS A 111 -24.50 15.35 -5.97
N GLU A 112 -23.86 16.29 -5.27
CA GLU A 112 -23.13 15.98 -4.01
C GLU A 112 -24.03 15.31 -2.96
N PHE A 113 -25.33 15.65 -2.91
CA PHE A 113 -26.28 15.06 -1.97
C PHE A 113 -26.69 13.61 -2.27
N ASP A 114 -26.38 13.09 -3.47
CA ASP A 114 -26.61 11.69 -3.85
C ASP A 114 -25.59 10.76 -3.17
N PHE A 115 -24.44 11.32 -2.80
CA PHE A 115 -23.32 10.64 -2.15
C PHE A 115 -23.51 10.65 -0.64
N ARG A 116 -23.75 9.47 -0.04
CA ARG A 116 -24.04 9.34 1.39
C ARG A 116 -23.20 8.24 2.02
N CYS A 117 -22.80 8.45 3.26
CA CYS A 117 -22.18 7.44 4.11
C CYS A 117 -23.12 7.11 5.27
N THR A 118 -23.11 5.87 5.74
CA THR A 118 -23.74 5.49 7.00
C THR A 118 -22.71 5.54 8.14
N GLY A 119 -23.10 5.79 9.40
CA GLY A 119 -22.17 6.20 10.47
C GLY A 119 -20.86 5.38 10.63
N ALA A 120 -20.87 4.06 10.42
CA ALA A 120 -19.66 3.22 10.46
C ALA A 120 -18.68 3.41 9.27
N GLU A 121 -19.10 4.16 8.25
CA GLU A 121 -18.34 4.48 7.05
C GLU A 121 -17.75 5.90 7.09
N GLU A 122 -18.29 6.82 7.89
CA GLU A 122 -17.76 8.18 8.04
C GLU A 122 -16.34 8.22 8.65
N GLU A 123 -15.96 7.19 9.41
CA GLU A 123 -14.61 7.04 9.98
C GLU A 123 -13.63 6.32 9.04
N ARG A 124 -14.07 5.80 7.89
CA ARG A 124 -13.18 5.14 6.95
C ARG A 124 -12.33 6.20 6.24
N PRO A 125 -10.99 6.10 6.26
CA PRO A 125 -10.17 7.09 5.59
C PRO A 125 -10.48 7.11 4.09
N ALA A 126 -10.81 8.28 3.56
CA ALA A 126 -11.13 8.51 2.16
C ALA A 126 -9.95 8.28 1.17
N GLY A 127 -8.83 7.70 1.60
CA GLY A 127 -7.62 7.56 0.79
C GLY A 127 -7.03 6.15 0.84
N CYS A 128 -5.79 5.99 0.37
CA CYS A 128 -5.01 4.77 0.60
C CYS A 128 -4.53 4.59 2.03
N SER A 129 -5.48 4.61 2.94
CA SER A 129 -5.29 4.15 4.29
C SER A 129 -6.01 2.81 4.39
N ARG A 130 -5.42 1.79 3.75
CA ARG A 130 -5.21 0.62 4.59
C ARG A 130 -4.20 1.09 5.62
N GLU A 131 -4.69 1.59 6.76
CA GLU A 131 -4.00 1.31 8.01
C GLU A 131 -3.53 -0.14 7.88
N PRO A 132 -2.21 -0.40 7.86
CA PRO A 132 -1.70 -1.67 7.35
C PRO A 132 -2.41 -2.79 8.07
N MET A 133 -3.37 -3.40 7.35
CA MET A 133 -4.22 -4.42 7.92
C MET A 133 -3.30 -5.56 8.25
N CYS A 134 -3.46 -6.12 9.44
CA CYS A 134 -2.64 -7.24 9.86
C CYS A 134 -2.58 -8.29 8.74
N PRO A 135 -1.39 -8.74 8.31
CA PRO A 135 -1.27 -9.69 7.23
C PRO A 135 -2.08 -10.94 7.57
N HIS A 136 -3.02 -11.35 6.73
CA HIS A 136 -3.73 -12.63 6.94
C HIS A 136 -2.76 -13.79 6.64
N PRO A 137 -2.66 -14.85 7.46
CA PRO A 137 -3.48 -15.23 8.62
C PRO A 137 -2.89 -14.86 10.01
N CYS A 138 -2.10 -13.78 10.07
CA CYS A 138 -1.46 -13.30 11.29
C CYS A 138 -2.41 -12.47 12.17
N SER A 139 -2.00 -12.29 13.43
CA SER A 139 -2.66 -11.43 14.41
C SER A 139 -1.75 -10.27 14.80
N CYS A 140 -2.30 -9.06 14.96
CA CYS A 140 -1.51 -7.86 15.26
C CYS A 140 -2.09 -7.15 16.47
N TYR A 141 -1.22 -6.84 17.44
CA TYR A 141 -1.60 -6.19 18.69
C TYR A 141 -0.38 -5.48 19.29
N ASP A 142 -0.55 -4.26 19.81
CA ASP A 142 0.50 -3.49 20.51
C ASP A 142 1.86 -3.40 19.78
N GLY A 143 1.84 -3.28 18.45
CA GLY A 143 3.04 -3.24 17.61
C GLY A 143 3.69 -4.61 17.36
N VAL A 144 3.12 -5.69 17.89
CA VAL A 144 3.51 -7.07 17.58
C VAL A 144 2.73 -7.56 16.36
N VAL A 145 3.43 -8.23 15.45
CA VAL A 145 2.85 -8.94 14.31
C VAL A 145 3.16 -10.42 14.50
N ASP A 146 2.13 -11.18 14.90
CA ASP A 146 2.21 -12.59 15.27
C ASP A 146 1.74 -13.49 14.12
N CYS A 147 2.70 -14.09 13.43
CA CYS A 147 2.52 -14.96 12.28
C CYS A 147 3.01 -16.39 12.56
N ARG A 148 3.05 -16.83 13.83
CA ARG A 148 3.61 -18.12 14.22
C ARG A 148 2.72 -19.28 13.80
N ASP A 149 3.35 -20.36 13.35
CA ASP A 149 2.66 -21.62 12.96
C ASP A 149 1.48 -21.37 12.01
N LYS A 150 1.75 -20.59 10.96
CA LYS A 150 0.75 -20.21 9.95
C LYS A 150 0.98 -20.87 8.59
N GLY A 151 1.93 -21.82 8.52
CA GLY A 151 2.30 -22.49 7.28
C GLY A 151 2.85 -21.53 6.21
N LEU A 152 3.46 -20.42 6.64
CA LEU A 152 3.96 -19.40 5.72
C LEU A 152 5.18 -19.91 4.97
N SER A 153 5.14 -19.86 3.64
CA SER A 153 6.29 -20.22 2.79
C SER A 153 7.21 -19.02 2.48
N ARG A 154 6.79 -17.80 2.84
CA ARG A 154 7.47 -16.53 2.58
C ARG A 154 7.11 -15.50 3.68
N ILE A 155 7.91 -14.45 3.81
CA ILE A 155 7.59 -13.31 4.69
C ILE A 155 6.31 -12.62 4.15
N PRO A 156 5.29 -12.38 4.99
CA PRO A 156 4.05 -11.74 4.55
C PRO A 156 4.23 -10.32 4.03
N ASP A 157 3.50 -9.99 2.97
CA ASP A 157 3.33 -8.62 2.53
C ASP A 157 2.39 -7.86 3.50
N HIS A 158 2.41 -6.52 3.46
CA HIS A 158 1.50 -5.66 4.23
C HIS A 158 1.67 -5.66 5.76
N ILE A 159 2.87 -5.96 6.28
CA ILE A 159 3.21 -5.75 7.69
C ILE A 159 3.09 -4.25 8.07
N PRO A 160 2.49 -3.91 9.23
CA PRO A 160 2.44 -2.54 9.74
C PRO A 160 3.81 -1.85 9.87
N ASP A 161 3.92 -0.60 9.41
CA ASP A 161 5.16 0.19 9.57
C ASP A 161 5.39 0.67 11.02
N THR A 162 4.35 0.58 11.84
CA THR A 162 4.37 0.76 13.29
C THR A 162 4.89 -0.46 14.04
N ALA A 163 5.08 -1.61 13.39
CA ALA A 163 5.51 -2.84 14.04
C ALA A 163 6.87 -2.68 14.74
N THR A 164 6.91 -3.16 15.98
CA THR A 164 8.08 -3.21 16.86
C THR A 164 8.62 -4.63 17.02
N GLU A 165 7.76 -5.64 16.82
CA GLU A 165 8.12 -7.05 16.93
C GLU A 165 7.45 -7.87 15.82
N LEU A 166 8.22 -8.72 15.17
CA LEU A 166 7.74 -9.62 14.12
C LEU A 166 8.05 -11.06 14.51
N ARG A 167 7.01 -11.87 14.66
CA ARG A 167 7.10 -13.29 15.04
C ARG A 167 6.71 -14.17 13.87
N LEU A 168 7.70 -14.76 13.23
CA LEU A 168 7.56 -15.62 12.05
C LEU A 168 8.09 -17.04 12.32
N GLU A 169 8.30 -17.41 13.59
CA GLU A 169 8.80 -18.73 13.93
C GLU A 169 7.80 -19.86 13.60
N GLN A 170 8.33 -21.08 13.46
CA GLN A 170 7.54 -22.29 13.16
C GLN A 170 6.78 -22.17 11.84
N ASN A 171 7.45 -21.70 10.79
CA ASN A 171 6.89 -21.62 9.45
C ASN A 171 7.78 -22.38 8.45
N GLN A 172 7.52 -22.22 7.15
CA GLN A 172 8.19 -22.93 6.05
C GLN A 172 8.92 -21.92 5.15
N ILE A 173 9.40 -20.80 5.70
CA ILE A 173 10.08 -19.74 4.95
C ILE A 173 11.44 -20.24 4.50
N ARG A 174 11.74 -20.11 3.20
CA ARG A 174 12.98 -20.63 2.59
C ARG A 174 14.04 -19.59 2.30
N GLU A 175 13.61 -18.34 2.12
CA GLU A 175 14.49 -17.25 1.71
C GLU A 175 14.06 -15.91 2.34
N ILE A 176 15.04 -15.05 2.60
CA ILE A 176 14.83 -13.66 2.99
C ILE A 176 15.28 -12.76 1.81
N PRO A 177 14.35 -12.07 1.14
CA PRO A 177 14.65 -11.28 -0.05
C PRO A 177 15.42 -9.98 0.28
N PRO A 178 16.01 -9.33 -0.73
CA PRO A 178 16.67 -8.03 -0.57
C PRO A 178 15.75 -7.01 0.09
N LYS A 179 16.28 -6.28 1.08
CA LYS A 179 15.55 -5.20 1.79
C LYS A 179 14.21 -5.64 2.39
N ALA A 180 14.02 -6.93 2.70
CA ALA A 180 12.78 -7.49 3.24
C ALA A 180 12.18 -6.65 4.39
N PHE A 181 13.05 -6.10 5.25
CA PHE A 181 12.62 -5.36 6.44
C PHE A 181 12.94 -3.86 6.40
N ALA A 182 13.45 -3.32 5.29
CA ALA A 182 14.01 -1.97 5.23
C ALA A 182 13.00 -0.84 5.53
N SER A 183 11.71 -1.12 5.39
CA SER A 183 10.63 -0.18 5.67
C SER A 183 10.29 -0.06 7.16
N PHE A 184 10.59 -1.08 7.97
CA PHE A 184 10.15 -1.20 9.37
C PHE A 184 11.17 -0.63 10.35
N LYS A 185 11.35 0.68 10.31
CA LYS A 185 12.39 1.41 11.09
C LYS A 185 12.19 1.39 12.60
N ARG A 186 11.08 0.83 13.09
CA ARG A 186 10.74 0.71 14.51
C ARG A 186 10.93 -0.71 15.05
N LEU A 187 11.27 -1.69 14.19
CA LEU A 187 11.49 -3.06 14.62
C LEU A 187 12.62 -3.11 15.64
N LYS A 188 12.33 -3.76 16.76
CA LYS A 188 13.26 -4.11 17.84
C LYS A 188 13.55 -5.61 17.84
N ARG A 189 12.57 -6.43 17.47
CA ARG A 189 12.71 -7.89 17.45
C ARG A 189 12.18 -8.51 16.16
N ILE A 190 12.95 -9.44 15.60
CA ILE A 190 12.53 -10.33 14.52
C ILE A 190 12.82 -11.76 14.96
N ASP A 191 11.79 -12.61 15.03
CA ASP A 191 11.92 -14.04 15.27
C ASP A 191 11.61 -14.81 13.99
N LEU A 192 12.62 -15.48 13.45
CA LEU A 192 12.55 -16.32 12.24
C LEU A 192 12.99 -17.76 12.56
N SER A 193 12.97 -18.14 13.84
CA SER A 193 13.43 -19.45 14.27
C SER A 193 12.56 -20.58 13.72
N ASN A 194 13.13 -21.79 13.62
CA ASN A 194 12.40 -22.99 13.19
C ASN A 194 11.66 -22.77 11.84
N ASN A 195 12.42 -22.37 10.82
CA ASN A 195 11.96 -22.22 9.43
C ASN A 195 12.87 -23.05 8.49
N GLU A 196 12.70 -22.92 7.18
CA GLU A 196 13.50 -23.61 6.15
C GLU A 196 14.53 -22.68 5.49
N ILE A 197 14.94 -21.59 6.17
CA ILE A 197 15.72 -20.52 5.53
C ILE A 197 17.10 -21.04 5.15
N SER A 198 17.40 -21.02 3.86
CA SER A 198 18.71 -21.40 3.31
C SER A 198 19.42 -20.26 2.59
N LYS A 199 18.67 -19.23 2.16
CA LYS A 199 19.20 -18.07 1.44
C LYS A 199 18.77 -16.78 2.12
N ILE A 200 19.74 -15.92 2.42
CA ILE A 200 19.50 -14.57 2.96
C ILE A 200 20.23 -13.58 2.05
N ALA A 201 19.51 -12.61 1.49
CA ALA A 201 20.13 -11.54 0.72
C ALA A 201 21.05 -10.67 1.59
N GLY A 202 22.18 -10.21 1.04
CA GLY A 202 23.19 -9.47 1.82
C GLY A 202 22.73 -8.12 2.36
N ASP A 203 21.64 -7.56 1.83
CA ASP A 203 21.00 -6.33 2.31
C ASP A 203 19.61 -6.56 2.93
N ALA A 204 19.28 -7.81 3.29
CA ALA A 204 17.99 -8.19 3.88
C ALA A 204 17.61 -7.37 5.12
N PHE A 205 18.58 -7.12 6.00
CA PHE A 205 18.40 -6.39 7.27
C PHE A 205 18.80 -4.90 7.20
N SER A 206 19.03 -4.37 6.00
CA SER A 206 19.49 -3.00 5.82
C SER A 206 18.48 -1.97 6.36
N GLY A 207 18.96 -1.00 7.13
CA GLY A 207 18.15 0.09 7.67
C GLY A 207 17.51 -0.17 9.04
N LEU A 208 17.65 -1.37 9.60
CA LEU A 208 17.11 -1.75 10.92
C LEU A 208 18.00 -1.27 12.09
N LYS A 209 18.17 0.04 12.22
CA LYS A 209 19.06 0.63 13.26
C LYS A 209 18.60 0.39 14.69
N THR A 210 17.31 0.15 14.90
CA THR A 210 16.67 -0.05 16.21
C THR A 210 16.57 -1.51 16.63
N LEU A 211 16.97 -2.45 15.76
CA LEU A 211 16.84 -3.88 16.01
C LEU A 211 17.78 -4.29 17.14
N THR A 212 17.23 -4.88 18.20
CA THR A 212 17.97 -5.37 19.37
C THR A 212 18.05 -6.89 19.39
N SER A 213 17.10 -7.59 18.78
CA SER A 213 17.04 -9.06 18.75
C SER A 213 16.69 -9.57 17.36
N LEU A 214 17.53 -10.46 16.84
CA LEU A 214 17.30 -11.22 15.61
C LEU A 214 17.48 -12.69 15.94
N VAL A 215 16.44 -13.51 15.73
CA VAL A 215 16.50 -14.94 16.10
C VAL A 215 16.40 -15.79 14.83
N LEU A 216 17.44 -16.58 14.55
CA LEU A 216 17.57 -17.38 13.32
C LEU A 216 17.84 -18.87 13.55
N TYR A 217 17.83 -19.37 14.80
CA TYR A 217 18.13 -20.77 15.08
C TYR A 217 17.08 -21.72 14.45
N GLY A 218 17.45 -22.97 14.19
CA GLY A 218 16.53 -23.96 13.61
C GLY A 218 16.20 -23.72 12.13
N ASN A 219 17.13 -23.10 11.38
CA ASN A 219 17.03 -22.90 9.93
C ASN A 219 18.01 -23.81 9.17
N LYS A 220 18.14 -23.60 7.85
CA LYS A 220 19.02 -24.34 6.92
C LYS A 220 20.14 -23.45 6.35
N ILE A 221 20.57 -22.45 7.11
CA ILE A 221 21.60 -21.48 6.70
C ILE A 221 22.95 -22.19 6.72
N THR A 222 23.62 -22.24 5.58
CA THR A 222 24.99 -22.78 5.47
C THR A 222 26.03 -21.68 5.50
N ASP A 223 25.70 -20.51 4.93
CA ASP A 223 26.62 -19.40 4.74
C ASP A 223 25.89 -18.07 4.96
N LEU A 224 26.65 -17.09 5.45
CA LEU A 224 26.19 -15.70 5.59
C LEU A 224 27.12 -14.80 4.77
N SER A 225 26.53 -13.92 3.96
CA SER A 225 27.30 -12.96 3.18
C SER A 225 28.05 -11.98 4.09
N ASN A 226 29.26 -11.58 3.68
CA ASN A 226 30.04 -10.57 4.38
C ASN A 226 29.23 -9.27 4.58
N GLY A 227 29.16 -8.80 5.83
CA GLY A 227 28.49 -7.55 6.17
C GLY A 227 26.97 -7.62 6.21
N ILE A 228 26.36 -8.81 6.28
CA ILE A 228 24.89 -8.98 6.36
C ILE A 228 24.24 -8.27 7.57
N PHE A 229 25.00 -8.07 8.64
CA PHE A 229 24.59 -7.35 9.85
C PHE A 229 25.06 -5.89 9.89
N LYS A 230 25.62 -5.38 8.78
CA LYS A 230 26.14 -4.01 8.71
C LYS A 230 25.01 -3.01 8.92
N GLY A 231 25.19 -2.13 9.90
CA GLY A 231 24.23 -1.08 10.23
C GLY A 231 23.19 -1.46 11.29
N LEU A 232 23.20 -2.69 11.80
CA LEU A 232 22.43 -3.12 12.97
C LEU A 232 23.08 -2.64 14.27
N SER A 233 23.19 -1.32 14.44
CA SER A 233 23.97 -0.69 15.52
C SER A 233 23.47 -0.95 16.94
N SER A 234 22.21 -1.38 17.10
CA SER A 234 21.60 -1.67 18.40
C SER A 234 21.43 -3.16 18.68
N LEU A 235 21.97 -4.04 17.82
CA LEU A 235 21.80 -5.48 17.95
C LEU A 235 22.52 -5.98 19.20
N GLN A 236 21.77 -6.70 20.05
CA GLN A 236 22.25 -7.26 21.32
C GLN A 236 22.16 -8.79 21.33
N LEU A 237 21.18 -9.35 20.62
CA LEU A 237 20.93 -10.78 20.54
C LEU A 237 20.82 -11.22 19.08
N LEU A 238 21.60 -12.25 18.71
CA LEU A 238 21.64 -12.91 17.40
C LEU A 238 21.58 -14.43 17.57
#